data_AF-A0A6B2LQ07-F1
#
_entry.id   AF-A0A6B2LQ07-F1
#
_cell.length_a   1.000
_cell.length_b   1.000
_cell.length_c   1.000
_cell.angle_alpha   90.00
_cell.angle_beta   90.00
_cell.angle_gamma   90.00
#
_symmetry.space_group_name_H-M   'P 1'
#
loop_
_entity.id
_entity.type
_entity.pdbx_description
1 polymer ?
#
loop_
_entity_poly.entity_id
_entity_poly.type
_entity_poly.pdbx_seq_one_letter_code
_entity_poly.pdbx_strand_id
1 'polypeptide(L)'
;MIGNVKVVKCGYKISMALLEDGSVYSWGCNSHGQLGIGDCGDQNVPIHVDTMDGKVIQIDCCEFFSGALRFDGVLFCWGYTLEGAQRQKCVDYPARVEGISNVVQFSCGYSHVLILTQNGDLYSLGSNVYGQLGIGNTTEYVMP
;
A
#
# COMPACT_ATOMS: atom_id res chain seq x y z
N MET A 1 -12.97 13.16 -14.83
CA MET A 1 -13.63 11.85 -14.92
C MET A 1 -12.56 10.83 -15.26
N ILE A 2 -12.38 9.79 -14.46
CA ILE A 2 -11.52 8.64 -14.79
C ILE A 2 -12.39 7.55 -15.42
N GLY A 3 -12.01 7.04 -16.59
CA GLY A 3 -12.74 6.01 -17.34
C GLY A 3 -12.07 4.64 -17.20
N ASN A 4 -12.75 3.57 -17.64
CA ASN A 4 -12.23 2.19 -17.62
C ASN A 4 -11.76 1.71 -16.24
N VAL A 5 -12.44 2.16 -15.18
CA VAL A 5 -12.14 1.74 -13.80
C VAL A 5 -12.59 0.30 -13.62
N LYS A 6 -11.65 -0.56 -13.20
CA LYS A 6 -11.84 -1.98 -12.93
C LYS A 6 -12.08 -2.26 -11.45
N VAL A 7 -11.31 -1.60 -10.58
CA VAL A 7 -11.36 -1.79 -9.11
C VAL A 7 -11.32 -0.44 -8.42
N VAL A 8 -12.04 -0.32 -7.31
CA VAL A 8 -11.98 0.82 -6.40
C VAL A 8 -11.71 0.35 -4.98
N LYS A 9 -11.00 1.17 -4.19
CA LYS A 9 -10.70 0.91 -2.79
C LYS A 9 -10.83 2.19 -1.97
N CYS A 10 -11.28 2.03 -0.73
CA CYS A 10 -11.45 3.11 0.24
C CYS A 10 -10.69 2.76 1.51
N GLY A 11 -9.71 3.59 1.86
CA GLY A 11 -9.05 3.60 3.17
C GLY A 11 -9.76 4.56 4.13
N TYR A 12 -9.13 4.89 5.25
CA TYR A 12 -9.72 5.79 6.26
C TYR A 12 -9.93 7.22 5.72
N LYS A 13 -8.94 7.75 5.00
CA LYS A 13 -8.95 9.09 4.39
C LYS A 13 -8.41 9.10 2.95
N ILE A 14 -8.32 7.92 2.32
CA ILE A 14 -7.71 7.71 1.02
C ILE A 14 -8.71 6.97 0.15
N SER A 15 -8.76 7.31 -1.13
CA SER A 15 -9.46 6.54 -2.14
C SER A 15 -8.49 6.17 -3.25
N MET A 16 -8.69 4.99 -3.84
CA MET A 16 -7.90 4.50 -4.95
C MET A 16 -8.77 3.90 -6.04
N ALA A 17 -8.31 4.00 -7.28
CA ALA A 17 -8.90 3.33 -8.43
C ALA A 17 -7.80 2.64 -9.24
N LEU A 18 -8.12 1.46 -9.76
CA LEU A 18 -7.29 0.70 -10.69
C LEU A 18 -8.07 0.55 -12.00
N LEU A 19 -7.45 0.92 -13.10
CA LEU A 19 -8.01 0.83 -14.45
C LEU A 19 -7.70 -0.53 -15.09
N GLU A 20 -8.40 -0.85 -16.18
CA GLU A 20 -8.23 -2.12 -16.92
C GLU A 20 -6.83 -2.32 -17.52
N ASP A 21 -6.15 -1.23 -17.86
CA ASP A 21 -4.77 -1.23 -18.38
C ASP A 21 -3.71 -1.45 -17.27
N GLY A 22 -4.09 -1.30 -16.00
CA GLY A 22 -3.20 -1.40 -14.85
C GLY A 22 -2.81 -0.06 -14.24
N SER A 23 -3.27 1.08 -14.78
CA SER A 23 -3.02 2.39 -14.18
C SER A 23 -3.72 2.54 -12.83
N VAL A 24 -3.00 3.14 -11.87
CA VAL A 24 -3.50 3.39 -10.52
C VAL A 24 -3.68 4.88 -10.31
N TYR A 25 -4.79 5.25 -9.69
CA TYR A 25 -5.08 6.61 -9.25
C TYR A 25 -5.36 6.63 -7.75
N SER A 26 -4.94 7.68 -7.07
CA SER A 26 -5.20 7.89 -5.64
C SER A 26 -5.60 9.35 -5.37
N TRP A 27 -6.39 9.57 -4.31
CA TRP A 27 -6.77 10.90 -3.82
C TRP A 27 -7.16 10.86 -2.34
N GLY A 28 -7.17 12.02 -1.69
CA GLY A 28 -7.48 12.20 -0.28
C GLY A 28 -6.29 12.71 0.53
N CYS A 29 -6.17 12.22 1.77
CA CYS A 29 -5.10 12.57 2.70
C CYS A 29 -3.74 12.03 2.21
N ASN A 30 -2.72 12.89 2.23
CA ASN A 30 -1.35 12.55 1.83
C ASN A 30 -0.28 12.99 2.82
N SER A 31 -0.66 13.33 4.06
CA SER A 31 0.27 13.80 5.11
C SER A 31 1.45 12.86 5.42
N HIS A 32 1.42 11.61 4.95
CA HIS A 32 2.50 10.63 5.09
C HIS A 32 2.95 10.05 3.74
N GLY A 33 2.53 10.64 2.62
CA GLY A 33 2.88 10.13 1.28
C GLY A 33 1.97 9.00 0.81
N GLN A 34 0.84 8.76 1.50
CA GLN A 34 -0.03 7.59 1.22
C GLN A 34 -0.66 7.59 -0.17
N LEU A 35 -0.58 8.70 -0.92
CA LEU A 35 -1.03 8.78 -2.30
C LEU A 35 0.01 8.26 -3.29
N GLY A 36 1.30 8.26 -2.96
CA GLY A 36 2.35 7.69 -3.82
C GLY A 36 2.69 8.57 -5.04
N ILE A 37 2.50 9.88 -4.92
CA ILE A 37 2.59 10.84 -6.03
C ILE A 37 3.86 11.71 -6.01
N GLY A 38 4.82 11.39 -5.15
CA GLY A 38 6.08 12.10 -5.02
C GLY A 38 6.06 13.37 -4.19
N ASP A 39 4.99 13.57 -3.42
CA ASP A 39 4.88 14.58 -2.38
C ASP A 39 4.01 14.10 -1.19
N CYS A 40 3.86 14.96 -0.19
CA CYS A 40 3.00 14.78 0.99
C CYS A 40 1.78 15.74 1.04
N GLY A 41 1.38 16.29 -0.10
CA GLY A 41 0.25 17.23 -0.22
C GLY A 41 -1.07 16.50 -0.48
N ASP A 42 -2.10 16.82 0.31
CA ASP A 42 -3.45 16.28 0.12
C ASP A 42 -3.97 16.58 -1.29
N GLN A 43 -4.69 15.62 -1.88
CA GLN A 43 -5.29 15.77 -3.21
C GLN A 43 -6.79 15.64 -3.14
N ASN A 44 -7.51 16.62 -3.69
CA ASN A 44 -8.96 16.61 -3.78
C ASN A 44 -9.48 16.09 -5.14
N VAL A 45 -8.58 15.67 -6.02
CA VAL A 45 -8.86 15.07 -7.33
C VAL A 45 -8.02 13.81 -7.51
N PRO A 46 -8.48 12.81 -8.30
CA PRO A 46 -7.68 11.64 -8.64
C PRO A 46 -6.38 12.04 -9.32
N ILE A 47 -5.25 11.62 -8.76
CA ILE A 47 -3.90 11.79 -9.33
C ILE A 47 -3.35 10.42 -9.70
N HIS A 48 -2.63 10.34 -10.82
CA HIS A 48 -1.99 9.12 -11.27
C HIS A 48 -0.82 8.77 -10.35
N VAL A 49 -0.71 7.51 -9.94
CA VAL A 49 0.39 7.00 -9.12
C VAL A 49 1.43 6.43 -10.07
N ASP A 50 2.47 7.22 -10.33
CA ASP A 50 3.59 6.81 -11.18
C ASP A 50 4.54 5.85 -10.43
N THR A 51 5.59 5.36 -11.11
CA THR A 51 6.71 4.56 -10.57
C THR A 51 6.51 3.05 -10.38
N MET A 52 5.33 2.50 -10.69
CA MET A 52 5.14 1.06 -10.74
C MET A 52 5.26 0.57 -12.18
N ASP A 53 6.45 0.10 -12.58
CA ASP A 53 6.63 -0.53 -13.88
C ASP A 53 5.71 -1.75 -14.01
N GLY A 54 5.12 -1.97 -15.19
CA GLY A 54 4.30 -3.16 -15.46
C GLY A 54 2.84 -3.07 -14.98
N LYS A 55 2.10 -4.16 -15.16
CA LYS A 55 0.64 -4.18 -14.96
C LYS A 55 0.26 -4.46 -13.51
N VAL A 56 -0.38 -3.49 -12.85
CA VAL A 56 -1.04 -3.69 -11.56
C VAL A 56 -2.34 -4.47 -11.74
N ILE A 57 -2.59 -5.42 -10.83
CA ILE A 57 -3.79 -6.28 -10.84
C ILE A 57 -4.64 -6.17 -9.59
N GLN A 58 -4.08 -5.63 -8.50
CA GLN A 58 -4.79 -5.40 -7.27
C GLN A 58 -4.24 -4.14 -6.57
N ILE A 59 -5.13 -3.38 -5.94
CA ILE A 59 -4.83 -2.25 -5.06
C ILE A 59 -5.51 -2.47 -3.71
N ASP A 60 -4.98 -1.87 -2.65
CA ASP A 60 -5.63 -1.77 -1.33
C ASP A 60 -4.99 -0.66 -0.50
N CYS A 61 -5.73 -0.07 0.44
CA CYS A 61 -5.25 1.06 1.25
C CYS A 61 -5.88 1.09 2.64
N CYS A 62 -5.17 1.67 3.61
CA CYS A 62 -5.61 1.88 4.98
C CYS A 62 -5.39 3.34 5.44
N GLU A 63 -5.24 3.63 6.74
CA GLU A 63 -5.04 5.02 7.20
C GLU A 63 -3.69 5.61 6.74
N PHE A 64 -2.65 4.78 6.81
CA PHE A 64 -1.28 5.24 6.67
C PHE A 64 -0.54 4.61 5.49
N PHE A 65 -1.12 3.60 4.86
CA PHE A 65 -0.48 2.86 3.79
C PHE A 65 -1.41 2.68 2.60
N SER A 66 -0.79 2.62 1.45
CA SER A 66 -1.39 2.15 0.21
C SER A 66 -0.49 1.07 -0.37
N GLY A 67 -1.07 0.19 -1.16
CA GLY A 67 -0.34 -0.87 -1.82
C GLY A 67 -0.93 -1.23 -3.17
N ALA A 68 -0.09 -1.83 -3.99
CA ALA A 68 -0.43 -2.34 -5.31
C ALA A 68 0.34 -3.64 -5.57
N LEU A 69 -0.37 -4.64 -6.08
CA LEU A 69 0.20 -5.92 -6.49
C LEU A 69 0.24 -5.97 -8.02
N ARG A 70 1.43 -6.21 -8.56
CA ARG A 70 1.61 -6.46 -10.00
C ARG A 70 1.30 -7.89 -10.39
N PHE A 71 1.02 -8.07 -11.68
CA PHE A 71 0.72 -9.37 -12.29
C PHE A 71 1.86 -10.39 -12.12
N ASP A 72 3.10 -9.95 -12.03
CA ASP A 72 4.28 -10.80 -11.83
C ASP A 72 4.57 -11.11 -10.35
N GLY A 73 3.63 -10.80 -9.45
CA GLY A 73 3.71 -11.14 -8.03
C GLY A 73 4.62 -10.23 -7.22
N VAL A 74 5.00 -9.06 -7.76
CA VAL A 74 5.74 -8.03 -7.02
C VAL A 74 4.75 -7.11 -6.30
N LEU A 75 4.92 -6.99 -4.98
CA LEU A 75 4.13 -6.08 -4.14
C LEU A 75 4.86 -4.75 -3.98
N PHE A 76 4.12 -3.66 -4.19
CA PHE A 76 4.54 -2.29 -3.94
C PHE A 76 3.72 -1.71 -2.79
N CYS A 77 4.36 -0.97 -1.90
CA CYS A 77 3.73 -0.28 -0.78
C CYS A 77 4.38 1.09 -0.55
N TRP A 78 3.60 2.03 -0.03
CA TRP A 78 4.03 3.40 0.25
C TRP A 78 3.18 4.05 1.34
N GLY A 79 3.61 5.23 1.80
CA GLY A 79 3.02 5.95 2.91
C GLY A 79 3.91 6.01 4.15
N TYR A 80 3.37 5.63 5.31
CA TYR A 80 4.05 5.86 6.60
C TYR A 80 5.08 4.78 6.95
N THR A 81 6.38 5.10 6.89
CA THR A 81 7.42 4.21 7.42
C THR A 81 8.01 4.73 8.74
N LEU A 82 8.37 3.81 9.65
CA LEU A 82 9.15 4.11 10.85
C LEU A 82 10.64 3.91 10.57
N GLU A 83 11.43 4.98 10.55
CA GLU A 83 12.90 4.89 10.53
C GLU A 83 13.47 5.34 11.89
N GLY A 84 13.85 4.39 12.75
CA GLY A 84 14.48 4.68 14.04
C GLY A 84 13.61 5.46 15.04
N ALA A 85 14.23 6.35 15.83
CA ALA A 85 13.56 7.12 16.89
C ALA A 85 12.76 8.33 16.37
N GLN A 86 12.86 8.66 15.08
CA GLN A 86 12.11 9.76 14.47
C GLN A 86 10.93 9.20 13.70
N ARG A 87 9.74 9.47 14.22
CA ARG A 87 8.49 9.23 13.51
C ARG A 87 8.39 10.26 12.39
N GLN A 88 7.90 9.83 11.23
CA GLN A 88 7.45 10.67 10.10
C GLN A 88 8.52 10.97 9.03
N LYS A 89 8.69 10.00 8.12
CA LYS A 89 9.24 10.24 6.79
C LYS A 89 8.12 10.06 5.77
N CYS A 90 7.99 11.01 4.86
CA CYS A 90 7.12 10.92 3.70
C CYS A 90 7.67 9.82 2.77
N VAL A 91 7.03 8.65 2.68
CA VAL A 91 7.33 7.69 1.59
C VAL A 91 6.28 7.92 0.53
N ASP A 92 6.59 8.88 -0.32
CA ASP A 92 5.70 9.45 -1.32
C ASP A 92 5.77 8.74 -2.67
N TYR A 93 6.53 7.65 -2.80
CA TYR A 93 6.55 6.82 -4.00
C TYR A 93 6.31 5.35 -3.67
N PRO A 94 5.61 4.61 -4.54
CA PRO A 94 5.56 3.15 -4.48
C PRO A 94 6.95 2.52 -4.36
N ALA A 95 7.20 1.84 -3.23
CA ALA A 95 8.43 1.10 -2.99
C ALA A 95 8.15 -0.41 -3.05
N ARG A 96 9.06 -1.17 -3.68
CA ARG A 96 8.98 -2.63 -3.71
C ARG A 96 9.18 -3.20 -2.31
N VAL A 97 8.30 -4.11 -1.91
CA VAL A 97 8.47 -4.87 -0.66
C VAL A 97 9.52 -5.96 -0.90
N GLU A 98 10.71 -5.76 -0.34
CA GLU A 98 11.82 -6.70 -0.48
C GLU A 98 11.67 -7.92 0.45
N GLY A 99 12.31 -9.03 0.08
CA GLY A 99 12.29 -10.27 0.87
C GLY A 99 11.01 -11.10 0.75
N ILE A 100 9.99 -10.62 0.04
CA ILE A 100 8.76 -11.35 -0.27
C ILE A 100 8.58 -11.36 -1.80
N SER A 101 8.29 -12.53 -2.37
CA SER A 101 8.09 -12.71 -3.81
C SER A 101 6.94 -13.66 -4.10
N ASN A 102 6.49 -13.70 -5.35
CA ASN A 102 5.36 -14.52 -5.79
C ASN A 102 4.09 -14.25 -4.96
N VAL A 103 3.82 -12.98 -4.67
CA VAL A 103 2.61 -12.56 -3.96
C VAL A 103 1.41 -12.78 -4.87
N VAL A 104 0.36 -13.40 -4.33
CA VAL A 104 -0.91 -13.65 -5.06
C VAL A 104 -2.05 -12.79 -4.54
N GLN A 105 -1.95 -12.32 -3.31
CA GLN A 105 -2.95 -11.45 -2.69
C GLN A 105 -2.33 -10.68 -1.53
N PHE A 106 -2.83 -9.48 -1.29
CA PHE A 106 -2.60 -8.76 -0.03
C PHE A 106 -3.92 -8.16 0.49
N SER A 107 -3.94 -7.73 1.75
CA SER A 107 -5.08 -7.00 2.32
C SER A 107 -4.58 -5.99 3.35
N CYS A 108 -5.09 -4.77 3.28
CA CYS A 108 -4.82 -3.71 4.22
C CYS A 108 -5.90 -3.67 5.31
N GLY A 109 -5.47 -3.71 6.58
CA GLY A 109 -6.31 -3.49 7.76
C GLY A 109 -6.42 -2.00 8.09
N TYR A 110 -6.35 -1.63 9.37
CA TYR A 110 -6.33 -0.21 9.79
C TYR A 110 -4.93 0.43 9.63
N SER A 111 -3.90 -0.29 10.07
CA SER A 111 -2.49 0.12 10.00
C SER A 111 -1.55 -1.10 9.87
N HIS A 112 -2.06 -2.19 9.31
CA HIS A 112 -1.31 -3.42 9.06
C HIS A 112 -1.70 -4.00 7.70
N VAL A 113 -0.86 -4.88 7.16
CA VAL A 113 -1.06 -5.56 5.88
C VAL A 113 -0.81 -7.05 6.08
N LEU A 114 -1.67 -7.86 5.47
CA LEU A 114 -1.49 -9.29 5.33
C LEU A 114 -1.13 -9.60 3.87
N ILE A 115 -0.18 -10.50 3.65
CA ILE A 115 0.31 -10.87 2.32
C ILE A 115 0.30 -12.39 2.19
N LEU A 116 -0.32 -12.89 1.13
CA LEU A 116 -0.35 -14.30 0.77
C LEU A 116 0.56 -14.55 -0.44
N THR A 117 1.46 -15.52 -0.33
CA THR A 117 2.30 -15.97 -1.45
C THR A 117 1.67 -17.16 -2.18
N GLN A 118 2.16 -17.44 -3.38
CA GLN A 118 1.76 -18.58 -4.18
C GLN A 118 2.02 -19.93 -3.48
N ASN A 119 3.00 -19.98 -2.57
CA ASN A 119 3.31 -21.19 -1.79
C ASN A 119 2.32 -21.41 -0.63
N GLY A 120 1.42 -20.47 -0.37
CA GLY A 120 0.51 -20.50 0.77
C GLY A 120 1.10 -19.89 2.04
N ASP A 121 2.25 -19.22 1.96
CA ASP A 121 2.85 -18.53 3.10
C ASP A 121 2.09 -17.22 3.38
N LEU A 122 1.79 -16.96 4.66
CA LEU A 122 1.17 -15.74 5.13
C LEU A 122 2.20 -14.87 5.85
N TYR A 123 2.39 -13.65 5.36
CA TYR A 123 3.19 -12.62 6.01
C TYR A 123 2.29 -11.53 6.57
N SER A 124 2.76 -10.88 7.63
CA SER A 124 2.07 -9.77 8.28
C SER A 124 3.07 -8.68 8.64
N LEU A 125 2.66 -7.43 8.45
CA LEU A 125 3.47 -6.25 8.72
C LEU A 125 2.59 -5.04 9.06
N GLY A 126 3.17 -4.05 9.72
CA GLY A 126 2.56 -2.83 10.23
C GLY A 126 2.45 -2.84 11.75
N SER A 127 1.45 -2.11 12.25
CA SER A 127 1.20 -2.01 13.69
C SER A 127 0.76 -3.34 14.29
N ASN A 128 1.30 -3.62 15.47
CA ASN A 128 1.02 -4.84 16.23
C ASN A 128 0.62 -4.56 17.68
N VAL A 129 0.21 -3.33 18.01
CA VAL A 129 -0.17 -2.92 19.37
C VAL A 129 -1.27 -3.80 19.96
N TYR A 130 -2.14 -4.36 19.11
CA TYR A 130 -3.24 -5.24 19.48
C TYR A 130 -3.03 -6.70 19.05
N GLY A 131 -1.82 -7.08 18.62
CA GLY A 131 -1.55 -8.43 18.12
C GLY A 131 -2.03 -8.68 16.68
N GLN A 132 -2.26 -7.63 15.89
CA GLN A 132 -2.78 -7.72 14.52
C GLN A 132 -1.91 -8.58 13.59
N LEU A 133 -0.62 -8.74 13.90
CA LEU A 133 0.30 -9.54 13.10
C LEU A 133 0.20 -11.04 13.38
N GLY A 134 -0.45 -11.45 14.47
CA GLY A 134 -0.68 -12.87 14.79
C GLY A 134 0.57 -13.64 15.23
N ILE A 135 1.65 -12.96 15.58
CA ILE A 135 2.97 -13.56 15.88
C ILE A 135 3.19 -13.92 17.37
N GLY A 136 2.12 -13.96 18.17
CA GLY A 136 2.19 -14.32 19.60
C GLY A 136 2.78 -13.25 20.51
N ASN A 137 2.98 -12.03 20.02
CA ASN A 137 3.44 -10.86 20.77
C ASN A 137 2.89 -9.57 20.13
N THR A 138 3.29 -8.41 20.65
CA THR A 138 2.88 -7.07 20.19
C THR A 138 4.01 -6.27 19.52
N THR A 139 5.07 -6.95 19.05
CA THR A 139 6.18 -6.33 18.31
C THR A 139 5.74 -5.93 16.91
N GLU A 140 5.97 -4.66 16.53
CA GLU A 140 5.60 -4.12 15.22
C GLU A 140 6.67 -4.43 14.15
N TYR A 141 6.26 -4.54 12.89
CA TYR A 141 7.15 -4.81 11.75
C TYR A 141 6.78 -3.89 10.59
N VAL A 142 7.48 -2.79 10.38
CA VAL A 142 7.08 -1.82 9.35
C VAL A 142 7.56 -2.21 7.95
N MET A 143 6.86 -1.67 6.94
CA MET A 143 7.34 -1.67 5.55
C MET A 143 8.71 -0.96 5.48
N PRO A 144 9.58 -1.31 4.51
CA PRO A 144 10.78 -0.51 4.20
C PRO A 144 10.45 0.93 3.77
#